data_AF-A0A8J2SS92-F1
#
_entry.id   AF-A0A8J2SS92-F1
#
_cell.length_a   1.000
_cell.length_b   1.000
_cell.length_c   1.000
_cell.angle_alpha   90.00
_cell.angle_beta   90.00
_cell.angle_gamma   90.00
#
_symmetry.space_group_name_H-M   'P 1'
#
loop_
_entity.id
_entity.type
_entity.pdbx_description
1 polymer ?
#
loop_
_entity_poly.entity_id
_entity_poly.type
_entity_poly.pdbx_seq_one_letter_code
_entity_poly.pdbx_strand_id
1 'polypeptide(L)'
;MPYQGKERGPLRLAFDELARSAPAAALVHAARSDGGSVADVFREAHAHAAKSCDKCHAPGACEVDVVLDHAAKALVLSLAWYSTDQEGDDVAALLELVWRDARLPAKRVFSSIGKVKFEVDLFAVAVFQNAHYTAFVRARDGSDSWTYHDRRSAVAVGSFANVLQRCRDGPMLPYLLFYDSLTAAPEALGNAC
;
A
#
# COMPACT_ATOMS: atom_id res chain seq x y z
N MET A 1 -7.37 14.73 51.12
CA MET A 1 -7.91 15.03 49.77
C MET A 1 -7.66 13.82 48.88
N PRO A 2 -8.70 13.13 48.41
CA PRO A 2 -8.51 11.96 47.54
C PRO A 2 -8.18 12.41 46.12
N TYR A 3 -7.18 11.74 45.54
CA TYR A 3 -6.68 11.91 44.18
C TYR A 3 -7.76 11.39 43.19
N GLN A 4 -8.42 12.30 42.46
CA GLN A 4 -9.34 11.90 41.39
C GLN A 4 -8.52 11.49 40.16
N GLY A 5 -8.30 10.19 40.01
CA GLY A 5 -7.78 9.61 38.78
C GLY A 5 -8.78 9.84 37.65
N LYS A 6 -8.41 10.64 36.64
CA LYS A 6 -9.10 10.66 35.35
C LYS A 6 -8.90 9.29 34.70
N GLU A 7 -9.90 8.43 34.81
CA GLU A 7 -10.00 7.23 33.98
C GLU A 7 -9.98 7.68 32.52
N ARG A 8 -8.86 7.42 31.83
CA ARG A 8 -8.82 7.49 30.37
C ARG A 8 -9.69 6.34 29.89
N GLY A 9 -10.92 6.66 29.48
CA GLY A 9 -11.77 5.71 28.77
C GLY A 9 -11.04 5.08 27.59
N PRO A 10 -11.48 3.89 27.12
CA PRO A 10 -10.82 3.20 26.03
C PRO A 10 -10.68 4.16 24.84
N LEU A 11 -9.45 4.33 24.36
CA LEU A 11 -9.17 4.99 23.08
C LEU A 11 -9.98 4.25 22.03
N ARG A 12 -11.17 4.77 21.72
CA ARG A 12 -11.87 4.47 20.48
C ARG A 12 -11.01 5.11 19.40
N LEU A 13 -10.01 4.37 18.93
CA LEU A 13 -9.52 4.56 17.57
C LEU A 13 -10.75 4.37 16.69
N ALA A 14 -11.31 5.49 16.24
CA ALA A 14 -12.31 5.48 15.20
C ALA A 14 -11.66 4.78 14.01
N PHE A 15 -12.15 3.59 13.64
CA PHE A 15 -11.59 2.79 12.54
C PHE A 15 -11.62 3.54 11.20
N ASP A 16 -12.37 4.63 11.15
CA ASP A 16 -12.47 5.65 10.12
C ASP A 16 -11.20 6.52 9.96
N GLU A 17 -10.21 6.41 10.87
CA GLU A 17 -8.86 6.99 10.73
C GLU A 17 -7.79 5.98 10.25
N LEU A 18 -8.20 4.80 9.76
CA LEU A 18 -7.26 3.87 9.13
C LEU A 18 -6.82 4.38 7.75
N ALA A 19 -5.56 4.12 7.41
CA ALA A 19 -4.92 4.44 6.14
C ALA A 19 -5.89 4.19 4.97
N ARG A 20 -6.13 5.24 4.18
CA ARG A 20 -7.17 5.20 3.15
C ARG A 20 -6.73 4.28 2.03
N SER A 21 -7.59 3.36 1.67
CA SER A 21 -7.37 2.54 0.49
C SER A 21 -7.45 3.40 -0.77
N ALA A 22 -6.51 3.27 -1.68
CA ALA A 22 -6.65 3.86 -3.01
C ALA A 22 -7.71 3.09 -3.80
N PRO A 23 -8.63 3.78 -4.51
CA PRO A 23 -9.55 3.10 -5.42
C PRO A 23 -8.76 2.37 -6.51
N ALA A 24 -9.02 1.08 -6.72
CA ALA A 24 -8.36 0.30 -7.75
C ALA A 24 -8.57 0.92 -9.15
N ALA A 25 -9.77 1.45 -9.42
CA ALA A 25 -10.07 2.16 -10.66
C ALA A 25 -9.16 3.38 -10.91
N ALA A 26 -8.70 4.07 -9.86
CA ALA A 26 -7.77 5.19 -10.01
C ALA A 26 -6.38 4.70 -10.45
N LEU A 27 -5.93 3.55 -9.93
CA LEU A 27 -4.69 2.90 -10.39
C LEU A 27 -4.83 2.39 -11.84
N VAL A 28 -5.97 1.80 -12.21
CA VAL A 28 -6.24 1.39 -13.61
C VAL A 28 -6.22 2.60 -14.55
N HIS A 29 -6.86 3.70 -14.14
CA HIS A 29 -6.84 4.95 -14.91
C HIS A 29 -5.41 5.50 -15.06
N ALA A 30 -4.64 5.51 -13.97
CA ALA A 30 -3.24 5.93 -13.99
C ALA A 30 -2.37 5.01 -14.85
N ALA A 31 -2.64 3.70 -14.87
CA ALA A 31 -1.92 2.75 -15.71
C ALA A 31 -2.10 3.04 -17.21
N ARG A 32 -3.30 3.49 -17.58
CA ARG A 32 -3.68 3.85 -18.96
C ARG A 32 -3.30 5.28 -19.35
N SER A 33 -2.88 6.09 -18.39
CA SER A 33 -2.52 7.48 -18.60
C SER A 33 -1.01 7.64 -18.79
N ASP A 34 -0.61 8.55 -19.67
CA ASP A 34 0.80 8.88 -19.85
C ASP A 34 1.38 9.46 -18.56
N GLY A 35 2.34 8.74 -17.96
CA GLY A 35 3.05 9.18 -16.77
C GLY A 35 2.38 8.92 -15.42
N GLY A 36 1.31 8.10 -15.38
CA GLY A 36 0.69 7.74 -14.10
C GLY A 36 1.65 7.05 -13.12
N SER A 37 1.44 7.21 -11.81
CA SER A 37 2.29 6.59 -10.78
C SER A 37 1.47 6.09 -9.59
N VAL A 38 1.89 4.97 -9.00
CA VAL A 38 1.31 4.44 -7.77
C VAL A 38 1.41 5.46 -6.64
N ALA A 39 2.57 6.12 -6.50
CA ALA A 39 2.78 7.08 -5.41
C ALA A 39 1.82 8.26 -5.49
N ASP A 40 1.57 8.76 -6.71
CA ASP A 40 0.70 9.92 -6.92
C ASP A 40 -0.76 9.56 -6.62
N VAL A 41 -1.24 8.39 -7.09
CA VAL A 41 -2.60 7.91 -6.79
C VAL A 41 -2.80 7.71 -5.28
N PHE A 42 -1.83 7.11 -4.59
CA PHE A 42 -1.94 6.92 -3.14
C PHE A 42 -1.89 8.24 -2.39
N ARG A 43 -1.08 9.21 -2.82
CA ARG A 43 -1.08 10.55 -2.23
C ARG A 43 -2.41 11.24 -2.41
N GLU A 44 -2.98 11.22 -3.60
CA GLU A 44 -4.29 11.82 -3.86
C GLU A 44 -5.39 11.18 -3.01
N ALA A 45 -5.41 9.84 -2.91
CA ALA A 45 -6.37 9.12 -2.07
C ALA A 45 -6.27 9.50 -0.57
N HIS A 46 -5.09 9.93 -0.11
CA HIS A 46 -4.88 10.40 1.25
C HIS A 46 -5.07 11.91 1.41
N ALA A 47 -4.83 12.70 0.37
CA ALA A 47 -4.64 14.14 0.48
C ALA A 47 -5.87 14.90 1.00
N HIS A 48 -7.10 14.41 0.81
CA HIS A 48 -8.29 15.23 1.10
C HIS A 48 -9.38 14.47 1.85
N ALA A 49 -9.62 14.89 3.10
CA ALA A 49 -10.66 14.37 3.96
C ALA A 49 -11.59 15.49 4.43
N ALA A 50 -12.84 15.49 3.94
CA ALA A 50 -13.87 16.31 4.55
C ALA A 50 -14.21 15.73 5.94
N LYS A 51 -13.94 16.50 7.00
CA LYS A 51 -14.36 16.18 8.38
C LYS A 51 -15.53 17.08 8.79
N SER A 52 -16.38 16.56 9.67
CA SER A 52 -17.44 17.36 10.30
C SER A 52 -16.82 18.38 11.25
N CYS A 53 -17.40 19.58 11.32
CA CYS A 53 -16.90 20.60 12.25
C CYS A 53 -17.28 20.24 13.70
N ASP A 54 -16.31 20.21 14.62
CA ASP A 54 -16.57 19.91 16.03
C ASP A 54 -17.48 20.93 16.73
N LYS A 55 -17.56 22.16 16.19
CA LYS A 55 -18.33 23.26 16.80
C LYS A 55 -19.78 23.29 16.35
N CYS A 56 -20.04 23.15 15.04
CA CYS A 56 -21.40 23.24 14.49
C CYS A 56 -21.96 21.91 14.02
N HIS A 57 -21.16 20.83 14.07
CA HIS A 57 -21.49 19.49 13.61
C HIS A 57 -21.91 19.40 12.13
N ALA A 58 -21.67 20.45 11.34
CA ALA A 58 -21.95 20.43 9.92
C ALA A 58 -21.05 19.39 9.23
N PRO A 59 -21.62 18.41 8.51
CA PRO A 59 -20.86 17.36 7.85
C PRO A 59 -20.00 17.91 6.73
N GLY A 60 -18.74 17.47 6.66
CA GLY A 60 -17.80 17.87 5.62
C GLY A 60 -17.44 19.36 5.60
N ALA A 61 -17.67 20.08 6.70
CA ALA A 61 -17.43 21.51 6.78
C ALA A 61 -15.95 21.90 6.93
N CYS A 62 -15.05 20.94 7.14
CA CYS A 62 -13.61 21.17 7.28
C CYS A 62 -12.84 20.30 6.30
N GLU A 63 -12.09 20.92 5.40
CA GLU A 63 -11.09 20.23 4.59
C GLU A 63 -9.87 19.92 5.46
N VAL A 64 -9.42 18.66 5.41
CA VAL A 64 -8.25 18.19 6.14
C VAL A 64 -7.26 17.60 5.15
N ASP A 65 -6.05 18.16 5.16
CA ASP A 65 -4.91 17.63 4.43
C ASP A 65 -4.22 16.56 5.28
N VAL A 66 -4.11 15.34 4.75
CA VAL A 66 -3.33 14.27 5.37
C VAL A 66 -1.99 14.15 4.67
N VAL A 67 -0.94 14.27 5.47
CA VAL A 67 0.43 14.26 4.98
C VAL A 67 1.19 13.13 5.67
N LEU A 68 1.82 12.26 4.88
CA LEU A 68 2.76 11.28 5.39
C LEU A 68 4.07 12.00 5.74
N ASP A 69 4.23 12.37 7.01
CA ASP A 69 5.34 13.20 7.48
C ASP A 69 6.64 12.40 7.60
N HIS A 70 6.62 11.32 8.38
CA HIS A 70 7.82 10.52 8.67
C HIS A 70 8.01 9.37 7.70
N ALA A 71 9.26 9.17 7.26
CA ALA A 71 9.61 8.07 6.39
C ALA A 71 9.57 6.72 7.14
N ALA A 72 9.02 5.70 6.50
CA ALA A 72 9.00 4.33 6.99
C ALA A 72 9.78 3.41 6.05
N LYS A 73 10.51 2.45 6.65
CA LYS A 73 11.23 1.41 5.91
C LYS A 73 10.29 0.42 5.23
N ALA A 74 9.13 0.18 5.81
CA ALA A 74 8.10 -0.67 5.25
C ALA A 74 6.85 0.16 4.96
N LEU A 75 6.19 -0.15 3.86
CA LEU A 75 4.95 0.48 3.43
C LEU A 75 3.95 -0.60 3.06
N VAL A 76 2.72 -0.43 3.54
CA VAL A 76 1.58 -1.26 3.14
C VAL A 76 0.57 -0.33 2.50
N LEU A 77 0.29 -0.59 1.22
CA LEU A 77 -0.65 0.19 0.43
C LEU A 77 -1.92 -0.63 0.22
N SER A 78 -3.05 -0.13 0.67
CA SER A 78 -4.35 -0.81 0.59
C SER A 78 -5.14 -0.38 -0.63
N LEU A 79 -5.81 -1.33 -1.29
CA LEU A 79 -6.64 -1.09 -2.46
C LEU A 79 -8.11 -1.35 -2.14
N ALA A 80 -8.98 -0.49 -2.68
CA ALA A 80 -10.42 -0.65 -2.61
C ALA A 80 -10.99 -1.05 -3.98
N TRP A 81 -11.64 -2.21 -4.02
CA TRP A 81 -12.43 -2.68 -5.15
C TRP A 81 -13.91 -2.51 -4.82
N TYR A 82 -14.68 -1.94 -5.76
CA TYR A 82 -16.12 -1.76 -5.59
C TYR A 82 -16.93 -3.02 -5.92
N SER A 83 -16.33 -3.96 -6.65
CA SER A 83 -16.93 -5.22 -7.04
C SER A 83 -15.84 -6.30 -7.13
N THR A 84 -16.25 -7.56 -6.97
CA THR A 84 -15.40 -8.73 -7.22
C THR A 84 -15.44 -9.18 -8.67
N ASP A 85 -16.40 -8.69 -9.44
CA ASP A 85 -16.56 -8.93 -10.87
C ASP A 85 -15.79 -7.84 -11.62
N GLN A 86 -14.51 -8.10 -11.89
CA GLN A 86 -13.60 -7.17 -12.55
C GLN A 86 -12.98 -7.85 -13.76
N GLU A 87 -12.75 -7.09 -14.82
CA GLU A 87 -12.10 -7.60 -16.03
C GLU A 87 -10.63 -7.90 -15.74
N GLY A 88 -10.15 -9.04 -16.26
CA GLY A 88 -8.74 -9.43 -16.10
C GLY A 88 -7.76 -8.40 -16.66
N ASP A 89 -8.15 -7.67 -17.71
CA ASP A 89 -7.32 -6.64 -18.34
C ASP A 89 -7.15 -5.39 -17.44
N ASP A 90 -8.17 -5.02 -16.66
CA ASP A 90 -8.07 -3.96 -15.67
C ASP A 90 -7.12 -4.37 -14.53
N VAL A 91 -7.24 -5.61 -14.05
CA VAL A 91 -6.35 -6.17 -13.02
C VAL A 91 -4.90 -6.21 -13.51
N ALA A 92 -4.68 -6.64 -14.75
CA ALA A 92 -3.37 -6.68 -15.38
C ALA A 92 -2.76 -5.28 -15.51
N ALA A 93 -3.51 -4.31 -16.05
CA ALA A 93 -3.04 -2.94 -16.21
C ALA A 93 -2.64 -2.31 -14.85
N LEU A 94 -3.44 -2.54 -13.81
CA LEU A 94 -3.11 -2.10 -12.46
C LEU A 94 -1.79 -2.71 -11.96
N LEU A 95 -1.63 -4.02 -12.09
CA LEU A 95 -0.42 -4.71 -11.63
C LEU A 95 0.82 -4.34 -12.48
N GLU A 96 0.65 -4.04 -13.77
CA GLU A 96 1.72 -3.52 -14.62
C GLU A 96 2.20 -2.15 -14.14
N LEU A 97 1.27 -1.25 -13.78
CA LEU A 97 1.62 0.02 -13.15
C LEU A 97 2.36 -0.21 -11.83
N VAL A 98 1.87 -1.13 -10.99
CA VAL A 98 2.52 -1.49 -9.72
C VAL A 98 3.92 -2.03 -9.93
N TRP A 99 4.15 -2.82 -10.99
CA TRP A 99 5.47 -3.37 -11.29
C TRP A 99 6.43 -2.35 -11.88
N ARG A 100 5.92 -1.46 -12.75
CA ARG A 100 6.69 -0.31 -13.25
C ARG A 100 7.20 0.54 -12.09
N ASP A 101 6.36 0.70 -11.07
CA ASP A 101 6.65 1.41 -9.83
C ASP A 101 7.08 0.45 -8.69
N ALA A 102 7.62 -0.74 -9.01
CA ALA A 102 8.02 -1.71 -7.99
C ALA A 102 9.05 -1.12 -7.01
N ARG A 103 9.88 -0.19 -7.49
CA ARG A 103 10.78 0.61 -6.65
C ARG A 103 10.23 2.02 -6.52
N LEU A 104 9.75 2.34 -5.33
CA LEU A 104 9.22 3.66 -5.01
C LEU A 104 10.28 4.49 -4.29
N PRO A 105 10.70 5.64 -4.85
CA PRO A 105 11.51 6.60 -4.12
C PRO A 105 10.70 7.12 -2.94
N ALA A 106 11.24 7.01 -1.72
CA ALA A 106 10.51 7.39 -0.51
C ALA A 106 10.00 8.84 -0.59
N LYS A 107 10.79 9.75 -1.17
CA LYS A 107 10.45 11.17 -1.37
C LYS A 107 9.16 11.42 -2.19
N ARG A 108 8.72 10.43 -2.97
CA ARG A 108 7.44 10.52 -3.71
C ARG A 108 6.26 10.22 -2.79
N VAL A 109 6.47 9.44 -1.74
CA VAL A 109 5.43 8.98 -0.80
C VAL A 109 5.37 9.87 0.45
N PHE A 110 6.50 10.12 1.11
CA PHE A 110 6.54 10.93 2.33
C PHE A 110 7.07 12.34 2.06
N SER A 111 6.53 13.30 2.80
CA SER A 111 6.72 14.75 2.60
C SER A 111 7.94 15.31 3.31
N SER A 112 8.29 14.82 4.50
CA SER A 112 9.35 15.41 5.34
C SER A 112 10.67 14.65 5.31
N ILE A 113 10.93 13.95 4.20
CA ILE A 113 12.18 13.22 3.98
C ILE A 113 13.26 14.18 3.51
N GLY A 114 13.74 15.07 4.39
CA GLY A 114 14.68 16.15 4.07
C GLY A 114 15.75 15.80 3.02
N LYS A 115 16.85 15.17 3.43
CA LYS A 115 17.91 14.70 2.51
C LYS A 115 18.00 13.18 2.40
N VAL A 116 17.18 12.43 3.14
CA VAL A 116 17.26 10.97 3.19
C VAL A 116 16.79 10.41 1.84
N LYS A 117 17.66 9.62 1.21
CA LYS A 117 17.38 8.97 -0.07
C LYS A 117 17.36 7.47 0.16
N PHE A 118 16.17 6.89 0.25
CA PHE A 118 15.99 5.45 0.13
C PHE A 118 14.80 5.17 -0.77
N GLU A 119 14.74 3.93 -1.24
CA GLU A 119 13.64 3.38 -2.00
C GLU A 119 13.05 2.23 -1.22
N VAL A 120 11.77 1.98 -1.42
CA VAL A 120 11.12 0.75 -0.98
C VAL A 120 10.82 -0.09 -2.21
N ASP A 121 11.03 -1.40 -2.12
CA ASP A 121 10.84 -2.35 -3.22
C ASP A 121 9.62 -3.25 -2.92
N LEU A 122 8.79 -3.47 -3.93
CA LEU A 122 7.63 -4.35 -3.86
C LEU A 122 8.12 -5.78 -3.67
N PHE A 123 7.72 -6.39 -2.57
CA PHE A 123 8.09 -7.77 -2.26
C PHE A 123 6.89 -8.69 -2.04
N ALA A 124 5.69 -8.17 -1.85
CA ALA A 124 4.49 -9.01 -1.80
C ALA A 124 3.24 -8.28 -2.28
N VAL A 125 2.30 -9.08 -2.80
CA VAL A 125 0.96 -8.66 -3.19
C VAL A 125 -0.03 -9.64 -2.58
N ALA A 126 -0.85 -9.19 -1.63
CA ALA A 126 -2.01 -9.97 -1.20
C ALA A 126 -3.13 -9.77 -2.22
N VAL A 127 -3.76 -10.86 -2.63
CA VAL A 127 -4.86 -10.85 -3.60
C VAL A 127 -6.10 -11.50 -3.02
N PHE A 128 -7.26 -11.12 -3.53
CA PHE A 128 -8.55 -11.67 -3.18
C PHE A 128 -9.24 -12.30 -4.39
N GLN A 129 -9.76 -13.51 -4.22
CA GLN A 129 -10.57 -14.19 -5.24
C GLN A 129 -11.55 -15.13 -4.55
N ASN A 130 -12.83 -15.13 -4.97
CA ASN A 130 -13.85 -16.10 -4.51
C ASN A 130 -13.93 -16.27 -2.98
N ALA A 131 -13.99 -15.16 -2.23
CA ALA A 131 -14.02 -15.16 -0.75
C ALA A 131 -12.77 -15.75 -0.08
N HIS A 132 -11.63 -15.75 -0.77
CA HIS A 132 -10.37 -16.31 -0.28
C HIS A 132 -9.21 -15.36 -0.55
N TYR A 133 -8.33 -15.20 0.45
CA TYR A 133 -7.13 -14.39 0.34
C TYR A 133 -5.91 -15.27 0.15
N THR A 134 -5.08 -14.89 -0.82
CA THR A 134 -3.78 -15.52 -1.10
C THR A 134 -2.73 -14.45 -1.32
N ALA A 135 -1.47 -14.83 -1.47
CA ALA A 135 -0.39 -13.85 -1.63
C ALA A 135 0.65 -14.31 -2.64
N PHE A 136 1.16 -13.35 -3.41
CA PHE A 136 2.39 -13.49 -4.17
C PHE A 136 3.52 -12.86 -3.36
N VAL A 137 4.64 -13.57 -3.21
CA VAL A 137 5.81 -13.10 -2.46
C VAL A 137 7.05 -13.24 -3.33
N ARG A 138 7.83 -12.17 -3.44
CA ARG A 138 9.09 -12.12 -4.18
C ARG A 138 10.24 -12.64 -3.31
N ALA A 139 11.18 -13.33 -3.91
CA ALA A 139 12.43 -13.72 -3.28
C ALA A 139 13.23 -12.49 -2.82
N ARG A 140 13.87 -12.60 -1.64
CA ARG A 140 14.64 -11.50 -1.03
C ARG A 140 16.05 -11.32 -1.61
N ASP A 141 16.46 -12.19 -2.54
CA ASP A 141 17.77 -12.14 -3.19
C ASP A 141 17.84 -11.12 -4.34
N GLY A 142 16.77 -10.36 -4.56
CA GLY A 142 16.66 -9.35 -5.62
C GLY A 142 16.27 -9.94 -6.97
N SER A 143 16.17 -11.26 -7.11
CA SER A 143 15.68 -11.89 -8.33
C SER A 143 14.20 -11.58 -8.57
N ASP A 144 13.76 -11.65 -9.82
CA ASP A 144 12.34 -11.64 -10.18
C ASP A 144 11.75 -13.05 -10.03
N SER A 145 11.84 -13.61 -8.82
CA SER A 145 11.32 -14.93 -8.48
C SER A 145 10.20 -14.79 -7.49
N TRP A 146 9.02 -15.30 -7.84
CA TRP A 146 7.79 -15.17 -7.06
C TRP A 146 7.23 -16.53 -6.66
N THR A 147 6.67 -16.60 -5.47
CA THR A 147 5.92 -17.74 -4.95
C THR A 147 4.48 -17.33 -4.66
N TYR A 148 3.55 -18.22 -4.99
CA TYR A 148 2.14 -18.12 -4.64
C TYR A 148 1.88 -18.89 -3.35
N HIS A 149 1.33 -18.20 -2.36
CA HIS A 149 1.02 -18.72 -1.04
C HIS A 149 -0.49 -18.85 -0.86
N ASP A 150 -0.93 -20.07 -0.56
CA ASP A 150 -2.32 -20.40 -0.26
C ASP A 150 -2.38 -21.33 0.95
N ARG A 151 -2.86 -20.79 2.09
CA ARG A 151 -2.92 -21.47 3.39
C ARG A 151 -1.55 -22.01 3.81
N ARG A 152 -1.33 -23.32 3.69
CA ARG A 152 -0.09 -24.02 4.05
C ARG A 152 0.78 -24.36 2.84
N SER A 153 0.33 -24.03 1.63
CA SER A 153 1.02 -24.30 0.38
C SER A 153 1.78 -23.07 -0.09
N ALA A 154 2.97 -23.30 -0.63
CA ALA A 154 3.76 -22.31 -1.35
C ALA A 154 4.25 -22.94 -2.65
N VAL A 155 3.94 -22.33 -3.79
CA VAL A 155 4.29 -22.85 -5.13
C VAL A 155 5.04 -21.79 -5.90
N ALA A 156 6.11 -22.17 -6.59
CA ALA A 156 6.83 -21.26 -7.48
C ALA A 156 5.93 -20.80 -8.64
N VAL A 157 5.91 -19.49 -8.89
CA VAL A 157 5.18 -18.85 -9.98
C VAL A 157 6.13 -18.44 -11.11
N GLY A 158 7.38 -18.10 -10.77
CA GLY A 158 8.36 -17.60 -11.72
C GLY A 158 8.48 -16.08 -11.63
N SER A 159 8.36 -15.39 -12.77
CA SER A 159 8.52 -13.94 -12.86
C SER A 159 7.27 -13.16 -12.43
N PHE A 160 7.39 -11.84 -12.28
CA PHE A 160 6.21 -10.99 -12.10
C PHE A 160 5.26 -11.06 -13.31
N ALA A 161 5.77 -11.29 -14.52
CA ALA A 161 4.93 -11.52 -15.71
C ALA A 161 4.02 -12.76 -15.54
N ASN A 162 4.47 -13.78 -14.82
CA ASN A 162 3.63 -14.94 -14.48
C ASN A 162 2.58 -14.59 -13.42
N VAL A 163 2.90 -13.71 -12.47
CA VAL A 163 1.93 -13.15 -11.50
C VAL A 163 0.83 -12.39 -12.25
N LEU A 164 1.21 -11.50 -13.17
CA LEU A 164 0.29 -10.76 -14.05
C LEU A 164 -0.65 -11.68 -14.80
N GLN A 165 -0.10 -12.66 -15.53
CA GLN A 165 -0.89 -13.60 -16.32
C GLN A 165 -1.90 -14.37 -15.44
N ARG A 166 -1.46 -14.85 -14.28
CA ARG A 166 -2.33 -15.59 -13.35
C ARG A 166 -3.46 -14.72 -12.81
N CYS A 167 -3.17 -13.47 -12.45
CA CYS A 167 -4.18 -12.52 -11.99
C CYS A 167 -5.12 -12.06 -13.10
N ARG A 168 -4.72 -12.16 -14.37
CA ARG A 168 -5.55 -11.84 -15.54
C ARG A 168 -6.52 -12.97 -15.90
N ASP A 169 -6.02 -14.20 -16.02
CA ASP A 169 -6.80 -15.34 -16.54
C ASP A 169 -7.89 -15.82 -15.59
N GLY A 170 -7.65 -15.71 -14.29
CA GLY A 170 -8.67 -15.84 -13.26
C GLY A 170 -8.54 -14.62 -12.35
N PRO A 171 -9.33 -13.55 -12.56
CA PRO A 171 -9.20 -12.29 -11.85
C PRO A 171 -8.95 -12.47 -10.35
N MET A 172 -7.72 -12.20 -9.92
CA MET A 172 -7.29 -12.18 -8.53
C MET A 172 -7.02 -10.73 -8.18
N LEU A 173 -7.85 -10.12 -7.33
CA LEU A 173 -7.86 -8.69 -7.11
C LEU A 173 -6.78 -8.29 -6.09
N PRO A 174 -5.76 -7.50 -6.48
CA PRO A 174 -4.76 -7.00 -5.54
C PRO A 174 -5.39 -6.18 -4.43
N TYR A 175 -5.22 -6.61 -3.19
CA TYR A 175 -5.83 -6.00 -2.02
C TYR A 175 -4.82 -5.21 -1.18
N LEU A 176 -3.62 -5.77 -0.97
CA LEU A 176 -2.52 -5.10 -0.27
C LEU A 176 -1.24 -5.22 -1.09
N LEU A 177 -0.51 -4.12 -1.21
CA LEU A 177 0.84 -4.08 -1.77
C LEU A 177 1.83 -3.84 -0.62
N PHE A 178 2.83 -4.69 -0.52
CA PHE A 178 3.85 -4.61 0.51
C PHE A 178 5.18 -4.20 -0.10
N TYR A 179 5.70 -3.09 0.41
CA TYR A 179 7.02 -2.59 0.06
C TYR A 179 7.91 -2.59 1.30
N ASP A 180 9.19 -2.90 1.09
CA ASP A 180 10.20 -2.86 2.14
C ASP A 180 11.48 -2.21 1.60
N SER A 181 12.19 -1.49 2.45
CA SER A 181 13.51 -0.97 2.13
C SER A 181 14.45 -2.16 2.16
N LEU A 182 14.60 -2.82 1.02
CA LEU A 182 15.61 -3.86 0.81
C LEU A 182 17.00 -3.22 0.71
N THR A 183 17.40 -2.49 1.75
CA THR A 183 18.80 -2.22 2.04
C THR A 183 19.45 -3.57 2.31
N ALA A 184 20.35 -3.98 1.41
CA ALA A 184 21.13 -5.19 1.54
C ALA A 184 21.94 -5.16 2.84
N ALA A 185 21.51 -5.90 3.86
CA ALA A 185 22.23 -6.23 5.10
C ALA A 185 22.75 -5.02 5.95
N PRO A 186 22.96 -5.20 7.27
CA PRO A 186 23.36 -4.09 8.13
C PRO A 186 24.79 -3.68 7.78
N GLU A 187 25.02 -2.41 7.47
CA GLU A 187 26.33 -1.83 7.82
C GLU A 187 26.51 -2.12 9.30
N ALA A 188 27.55 -2.91 9.61
CA ALA A 188 27.99 -3.11 10.97
C ALA A 188 27.98 -1.74 11.64
N LEU A 189 27.27 -1.64 12.77
CA LEU A 189 27.48 -0.58 13.74
C LEU A 189 28.96 -0.69 14.14
N GLY A 190 29.82 -0.06 13.35
CA GLY A 190 31.16 0.27 13.73
C GLY A 190 30.99 1.11 14.98
N ASN A 191 31.44 0.55 16.09
CA ASN A 191 31.57 1.23 17.36
C ASN A 191 32.21 2.60 17.10
N ALA A 192 31.41 3.65 17.16
CA ALA A 192 31.91 5.00 17.37
C ALA A 192 31.79 5.26 18.87
N CYS A 193 32.96 5.58 19.44
CA CYS A 193 33.24 5.79 20.86
C CYS A 193 32.37 6.87 21.51
#